data_AF-A0A2N3K959-F1
#
_entry.id   AF-A0A2N3K959-F1
#
_cell.length_a   1.000
_cell.length_b   1.000
_cell.length_c   1.000
_cell.angle_alpha   90.00
_cell.angle_beta   90.00
_cell.angle_gamma   90.00
#
_symmetry.space_group_name_H-M   'P 1'
#
loop_
_entity.id
_entity.type
_entity.pdbx_description
1 polymer ?
#
loop_
_entity_poly.entity_id
_entity_poly.type
_entity_poly.pdbx_seq_one_letter_code
_entity_poly.pdbx_strand_id
1 'polypeptide(L)' 'MSEEERPALEQLLARLSGGEITARDYVGYFLNEHGEELVFAQRRGEKTARLWHSDMDWQLFRVGDHSIRSGR' A
#
# COMPACT_ATOMS: atom_id res chain seq x y z
N MET A 1 -6.16 12.49 -25.82
CA MET A 1 -5.16 12.06 -24.82
C MET A 1 -4.54 10.79 -25.36
N SER A 2 -3.32 10.87 -25.89
CA SER A 2 -2.59 9.71 -26.38
C SER A 2 -2.15 8.83 -25.21
N GLU A 3 -2.02 7.51 -25.42
CA GLU A 3 -1.60 6.55 -24.39
C GLU A 3 -0.22 6.84 -23.78
N GLU A 4 0.58 7.71 -24.41
CA GLU A 4 1.92 8.12 -24.00
C GLU A 4 1.97 9.14 -22.84
N GLU A 5 0.85 9.77 -22.47
CA GLU A 5 0.81 10.85 -21.46
C GLU A 5 0.34 10.41 -20.07
N ARG A 6 -0.09 9.16 -19.90
CA ARG A 6 -0.31 8.62 -18.54
C ARG A 6 1.06 8.27 -17.97
N PRO A 7 1.48 8.85 -16.83
CA PRO A 7 2.59 8.27 -16.11
C PRO A 7 2.30 6.78 -15.96
N ALA A 8 3.26 5.92 -16.32
CA ALA A 8 3.15 4.49 -16.10
C ALA A 8 2.59 4.33 -14.67
N LEU A 9 1.43 3.68 -14.54
CA LEU A 9 0.61 3.70 -13.32
C LEU A 9 1.46 3.54 -12.04
N GLU A 10 2.49 2.72 -12.11
CA GLU A 10 3.51 2.51 -11.08
C GLU A 10 4.23 3.79 -10.60
N GLN A 11 4.64 4.68 -11.51
CA GLN A 11 5.27 5.97 -11.16
C GLN A 11 4.28 6.90 -10.45
N LEU A 12 3.02 6.92 -10.91
CA LEU A 12 1.98 7.71 -10.26
C LEU A 12 1.70 7.18 -8.85
N LEU A 13 1.55 5.86 -8.72
CA LEU A 13 1.35 5.19 -7.45
C LEU A 13 2.54 5.42 -6.50
N ALA A 14 3.78 5.34 -7.01
CA ALA A 14 4.97 5.58 -6.20
C ALA A 14 5.02 7.01 -5.64
N ARG A 15 4.64 8.00 -6.45
CA ARG A 15 4.57 9.40 -6.03
C ARG A 15 3.48 9.62 -4.97
N LEU A 16 2.29 9.05 -5.17
CA LEU A 16 1.15 9.26 -4.27
C LEU A 16 1.30 8.51 -2.95
N SER A 17 1.84 7.29 -2.99
CA SER A 17 1.98 6.43 -1.81
C SER A 17 3.29 6.67 -1.02
N GLY A 18 4.18 7.55 -1.50
CA GLY A 18 5.46 7.80 -0.85
C GLY A 18 6.40 6.58 -0.86
N GLY A 19 6.14 5.58 -1.72
CA GLY A 19 6.97 4.39 -1.87
C GLY A 19 6.66 3.59 -3.13
N GLU A 20 7.65 2.90 -3.69
CA GLU A 20 7.50 2.20 -4.99
C GLU A 20 6.58 0.96 -4.90
N ILE A 21 5.35 1.04 -5.42
CA ILE A 21 4.48 -0.13 -5.60
C ILE A 21 4.71 -0.68 -7.01
N THR A 22 5.14 -1.93 -7.08
CA THR A 22 5.49 -2.62 -8.34
C THR A 22 4.63 -3.88 -8.51
N ALA A 23 4.59 -4.42 -9.72
CA ALA A 23 3.97 -5.73 -9.98
C ALA A 23 4.57 -6.91 -9.19
N ARG A 24 5.68 -6.71 -8.45
CA ARG A 24 6.31 -7.73 -7.59
C ARG A 24 5.83 -7.69 -6.14
N ASP A 25 5.07 -6.66 -5.79
CA ASP A 25 4.52 -6.50 -4.46
C ASP A 25 3.16 -7.19 -4.39
N TYR A 26 2.93 -7.94 -3.31
CA TYR A 26 1.58 -8.36 -2.94
C TYR A 26 0.86 -7.14 -2.37
N VAL A 27 -0.27 -6.77 -2.97
CA VAL A 27 -1.11 -5.64 -2.54
C VAL A 27 -2.45 -6.15 -2.03
N GLY A 28 -2.81 -5.74 -0.81
CA GLY A 28 -4.09 -6.07 -0.18
C GLY A 28 -4.84 -4.82 0.24
N TYR A 29 -6.17 -4.88 0.17
CA TYR A 29 -7.09 -3.85 0.69
C TYR A 29 -7.99 -4.48 1.75
N PHE A 30 -8.23 -3.78 2.85
CA PHE A 30 -9.11 -4.22 3.92
C PHE A 30 -9.76 -3.03 4.63
N LEU A 31 -10.99 -3.24 5.12
CA LEU A 31 -11.67 -2.33 6.04
C LEU A 31 -11.46 -2.89 7.45
N ASN A 32 -10.91 -2.11 8.38
CA ASN A 32 -10.74 -2.57 9.76
C ASN A 32 -12.04 -2.42 10.58
N GLU A 33 -12.00 -2.85 11.84
CA GLU A 33 -13.16 -2.78 12.76
C GLU A 33 -13.59 -1.34 13.10
N HIS A 34 -12.72 -0.35 12.85
CA HIS A 34 -13.00 1.06 13.04
C HIS A 34 -13.58 1.73 11.78
N GLY A 35 -13.74 1.00 10.68
CA GLY A 35 -14.22 1.53 9.41
C GLY A 35 -13.15 2.29 8.62
N GLU A 36 -11.87 2.11 8.95
CA GLU A 36 -10.75 2.69 8.21
C GLU A 36 -10.39 1.81 7.02
N GLU A 37 -10.18 2.43 5.87
CA GLU A 37 -9.69 1.74 4.67
C GLU A 37 -8.18 1.63 4.72
N LEU A 38 -7.68 0.39 4.65
CA LEU A 38 -6.28 0.07 4.81
C LEU A 38 -5.75 -0.60 3.54
N VAL A 39 -4.62 -0.08 3.05
CA VAL A 39 -3.89 -0.66 1.91
C VAL A 39 -2.55 -1.15 2.40
N PHE A 40 -2.21 -2.39 2.05
CA PHE A 40 -0.95 -3.03 2.41
C PHE A 40 -0.18 -3.41 1.15
N ALA A 41 1.13 -3.14 1.13
CA ALA A 41 2.04 -3.63 0.09
C ALA A 41 3.29 -4.27 0.69
N GLN A 42 3.54 -5.53 0.34
CA GLN A 42 4.72 -6.28 0.76
C GLN A 42 5.41 -6.93 -0.43
N ARG A 43 6.72 -6.76 -0.50
CA ARG A 43 7.56 -7.44 -1.48
C ARG A 43 7.81 -8.88 -1.05
N ARG A 44 7.76 -9.81 -1.99
CA ARG A 44 8.02 -11.23 -1.71
C ARG A 44 9.40 -11.42 -1.06
N GLY A 45 9.43 -11.96 0.15
CA GLY A 45 10.66 -12.22 0.91
C GLY A 45 11.03 -11.12 1.92
N GLU A 46 10.36 -9.97 1.92
CA GLU A 46 10.54 -8.96 2.96
C GLU A 46 9.73 -9.30 4.21
N LYS A 47 10.32 -9.11 5.40
CA LYS A 47 9.64 -9.30 6.69
C LYS A 47 8.79 -8.10 7.13
N THR A 48 8.96 -6.99 6.44
CA THR A 48 8.25 -5.73 6.69
C THR A 48 7.36 -5.43 5.52
N ALA A 49 6.35 -4.61 5.77
CA ALA A 49 5.48 -4.12 4.73
C ALA A 49 5.14 -2.66 4.92
N ARG A 50 4.49 -2.12 3.90
CA ARG A 50 4.03 -0.75 3.84
C ARG A 50 2.52 -0.75 4.04
N LEU A 51 2.06 0.13 4.91
CA LEU A 51 0.66 0.27 5.29
C LEU A 51 0.26 1.72 5.11
N TRP A 52 -0.91 1.94 4.51
CA TRP A 52 -1.53 3.25 4.35
C TRP A 52 -2.94 3.19 4.92
N HIS A 53 -3.31 4.23 5.66
CA HIS A 53 -4.63 4.36 6.26
C HIS A 53 -5.37 5.57 5.70
N SER A 54 -6.67 5.44 5.47
CA SER A 54 -7.52 6.54 4.99
C SER A 54 -7.64 7.71 5.98
N ASP A 55 -7.59 7.43 7.28
CA ASP A 55 -7.72 8.41 8.37
C ASP A 55 -6.41 9.17 8.63
N MET A 56 -5.27 8.61 8.22
CA MET A 56 -3.95 9.23 8.30
C MET A 56 -3.53 9.87 6.97
N ASP A 57 -4.48 10.39 6.19
CA ASP A 57 -4.25 11.02 4.88
C ASP A 57 -3.43 10.15 3.91
N TRP A 58 -3.52 8.82 4.03
CA TRP A 58 -2.71 7.88 3.27
C TRP A 58 -1.21 8.09 3.43
N GLN A 59 -0.76 8.47 4.63
CA GLN A 59 0.67 8.51 4.95
C GLN A 59 1.24 7.09 5.09
N LEU A 60 2.51 6.94 4.70
CA LEU A 60 3.19 5.64 4.69
C LEU A 60 3.66 5.24 6.09
N PHE A 61 3.22 4.06 6.54
CA PHE A 61 3.72 3.40 7.74
C PHE A 61 4.46 2.12 7.40
N ARG A 62 5.58 1.85 8.10
CA ARG A 62 6.27 0.56 8.02
C ARG A 62 5.80 -0.32 9.16
N VAL A 63 5.30 -1.49 8.81
CA VAL A 63 4.78 -2.48 9.76
C VAL A 63 5.61 -3.75 9.70
N GLY A 64 5.88 -4.32 10.89
CA GLY A 64 6.66 -5.55 11.05
C GLY A 64 5.77 -6.79 11.12
N ASP A 65 6.41 -7.95 11.25
CA ASP A 65 5.80 -9.28 11.33
C ASP A 65 4.82 -9.49 12.49
N HIS A 66 4.85 -8.63 13.52
CA HIS A 66 3.97 -8.69 14.68
C HIS A 66 2.82 -7.66 14.64
N SER A 67 2.77 -6.82 13.61
CA SER A 67 1.94 -5.62 13.59
C SER A 67 0.56 -5.81 12.95
N ILE A 68 0.32 -6.94 12.29
CA ILE A 68 -0.94 -7.19 11.56
C ILE A 68 -1.60 -8.43 12.12
N ARG A 69 -2.63 -8.22 12.95
CA ARG A 69 -3.57 -9.27 13.33
C ARG A 69 -4.83 -9.09 12.50
N SER A 70 -4.98 -9.84 11.42
CA SER A 70 -6.29 -9.96 10.75
C SER A 70 -7.19 -10.79 11.66
N GLY A 71 -8.23 -10.18 12.22
CA GLY A 71 -9.33 -10.90 12.85
C GLY A 71 -9.96 -11.88 11.85
N ARG A 72 -10.30 -13.07 12.34
CA ARG A 72 -10.92 -14.16 11.58
C ARG A 72 -12.41 -13.94 11.41
#